data_AF-A0A9Q4XPU6-F1
#
_entry.id   AF-A0A9Q4XPU6-F1
#
_cell.length_a   1.000
_cell.length_b   1.000
_cell.length_c   1.000
_cell.angle_alpha   90.00
_cell.angle_beta   90.00
_cell.angle_gamma   90.00
#
_symmetry.space_group_name_H-M   'P 1'
#
loop_
_entity.id
_entity.type
_entity.pdbx_description
1 polymer ?
#
loop_
_entity_poly.entity_id
_entity_poly.type
_entity_poly.pdbx_seq_one_letter_code
_entity_poly.pdbx_strand_id
1 'polypeptide(L)'
;MPSVQLHLKDRPEVDFTATYSVSEPDTVTGETIKTFEVDKAQQINAFSTLSQGEIISVVLPSGEAQEVLLTDETDDTWIFSSRTA
;
A
#
# COMPACT_ATOMS: atom_id res chain seq x y z
N MET A 1 -13.14 0.32 -8.33
CA MET A 1 -11.96 -0.48 -7.91
C MET A 1 -12.31 -1.21 -6.61
N PRO A 2 -11.79 -2.43 -6.37
CA PRO A 2 -12.05 -3.15 -5.14
C PRO A 2 -11.32 -2.50 -3.96
N SER A 3 -12.01 -2.35 -2.84
CA SER A 3 -11.43 -1.95 -1.56
C SER A 3 -10.99 -3.18 -0.76
N VAL A 4 -9.83 -3.11 -0.12
CA VAL A 4 -9.27 -4.17 0.73
C VAL A 4 -8.96 -3.61 2.11
N GLN A 5 -9.27 -4.37 3.16
CA GLN A 5 -8.84 -4.03 4.52
C GLN A 5 -7.48 -4.64 4.79
N LEU A 6 -6.56 -3.83 5.30
CA LEU A 6 -5.17 -4.18 5.56
C LEU A 6 -4.83 -3.80 7.00
N HIS A 7 -3.76 -4.36 7.53
CA HIS A 7 -3.15 -3.85 8.75
C HIS A 7 -1.63 -3.79 8.61
N LEU A 8 -0.97 -3.00 9.45
CA LEU A 8 0.49 -2.97 9.47
C LEU A 8 1.03 -4.20 10.19
N LYS A 9 2.04 -4.83 9.60
CA LYS A 9 2.70 -6.01 10.19
C LYS A 9 3.34 -5.67 11.54
N ASP A 10 4.00 -4.51 11.62
CA ASP A 10 4.68 -4.05 12.84
C ASP A 10 3.72 -3.45 13.87
N ARG A 11 2.51 -3.09 13.45
CA ARG A 11 1.45 -2.50 14.28
C ARG A 11 0.08 -3.07 13.89
N PRO A 12 -0.24 -4.32 14.29
CA PRO A 12 -1.49 -4.99 13.92
C PRO A 12 -2.74 -4.25 14.39
N GLU A 13 -2.62 -3.38 15.39
CA GLU A 13 -3.67 -2.47 15.87
C GLU A 13 -4.00 -1.34 14.89
N VAL A 14 -3.16 -1.11 13.88
CA VAL A 14 -3.39 -0.15 12.81
C VAL A 14 -3.98 -0.88 11.62
N ASP A 15 -5.31 -0.93 11.56
CA ASP A 15 -6.05 -1.37 10.39
C ASP A 15 -6.54 -0.19 9.53
N PHE A 16 -6.60 -0.40 8.23
CA PHE A 16 -6.99 0.62 7.27
C PHE A 16 -7.57 0.01 6.00
N THR A 17 -8.37 0.79 5.28
CA THR A 17 -8.90 0.40 3.97
C THR A 17 -8.04 1.03 2.88
N ALA A 18 -7.64 0.23 1.91
CA ALA A 18 -6.98 0.71 0.70
C ALA A 18 -7.79 0.32 -0.54
N THR A 19 -7.75 1.15 -1.57
CA THR A 19 -8.17 0.74 -2.91
C THR A 19 -7.04 -0.08 -3.51
N TYR A 20 -7.34 -1.32 -3.88
CA TYR A 20 -6.39 -2.25 -4.46
C TYR A 20 -6.51 -2.29 -5.98
N SER A 21 -5.38 -2.13 -6.67
CA SER A 21 -5.30 -2.36 -8.11
C SER A 21 -4.06 -3.18 -8.45
N VAL A 22 -4.17 -3.98 -9.50
CA VAL A 22 -3.07 -4.75 -10.05
C VAL A 22 -2.88 -4.26 -11.47
N SER A 23 -1.66 -3.84 -11.80
CA SER A 23 -1.33 -3.47 -13.17
C SER A 23 -1.39 -4.67 -14.09
N GLU A 24 -1.54 -4.41 -15.39
CA GLU A 24 -1.21 -5.43 -16.38
C GLU A 24 0.24 -5.89 -16.18
N PRO A 25 0.53 -7.18 -16.43
CA PRO A 25 1.88 -7.70 -16.32
C PRO A 25 2.78 -6.95 -17.30
N ASP A 26 3.93 -6.49 -16.81
CA ASP A 26 4.92 -5.84 -17.63
C ASP A 26 5.33 -6.78 -18.78
N THR A 27 5.29 -6.27 -20.01
CA THR A 27 5.48 -7.11 -21.22
C THR A 27 6.90 -7.64 -21.38
N VAL A 28 7.85 -7.13 -20.60
CA VAL A 28 9.27 -7.50 -20.65
C VAL A 28 9.65 -8.43 -19.51
N THR A 29 9.17 -8.15 -18.29
CA THR A 29 9.51 -8.89 -17.06
C THR A 29 8.44 -9.87 -16.62
N GLY A 30 7.20 -9.69 -17.08
CA GLY A 30 6.03 -10.48 -16.65
C GLY A 30 5.56 -10.17 -15.24
N GLU A 31 6.17 -9.20 -14.54
CA GLU A 31 5.80 -8.84 -13.18
C GLU A 31 4.54 -7.98 -13.16
N THR A 32 3.66 -8.26 -12.20
CA THR A 32 2.48 -7.43 -11.93
C THR A 32 2.78 -6.51 -10.75
N ILE A 33 2.38 -5.25 -10.88
CA ILE A 33 2.56 -4.26 -9.82
C ILE A 33 1.25 -4.17 -9.05
N LYS A 34 1.33 -4.43 -7.75
CA LYS A 34 0.21 -4.20 -6.83
C LYS A 34 0.29 -2.77 -6.33
N THR A 35 -0.80 -2.02 -6.46
CA THR A 35 -0.92 -0.65 -5.98
C THR A 35 -2.02 -0.58 -4.92
N PHE A 36 -1.74 0.13 -3.84
CA PHE A 36 -2.63 0.33 -2.72
C PHE A 36 -2.77 1.84 -2.47
N GLU A 37 -3.97 2.35 -2.69
CA GLU A 37 -4.27 3.77 -2.47
C GLU A 37 -5.03 3.90 -1.15
N VAL A 38 -4.46 4.62 -0.20
CA VAL A 38 -5.03 4.84 1.13
C VAL A 38 -5.50 6.28 1.24
N ASP A 39 -6.76 6.48 1.59
CA ASP A 39 -7.34 7.80 1.81
C ASP A 39 -6.85 8.42 3.13
N LYS A 40 -6.34 9.66 3.07
CA LYS A 40 -5.88 10.43 4.23
C LYS A 40 -6.99 10.80 5.20
N ALA A 41 -8.24 10.79 4.76
CA ALA A 41 -9.41 10.97 5.62
C ALA A 41 -9.52 9.90 6.72
N GLN A 42 -8.84 8.75 6.57
CA GLN A 42 -8.76 7.71 7.60
C GLN A 42 -7.86 8.09 8.78
N GLN A 43 -7.09 9.18 8.69
CA GLN A 43 -6.26 9.72 9.77
C GLN A 43 -5.30 8.68 10.39
N ILE A 44 -4.61 7.92 9.54
CA ILE A 44 -3.69 6.86 9.96
C ILE A 44 -2.37 7.51 10.39
N ASN A 45 -2.19 7.70 11.70
CA ASN A 45 -1.01 8.34 12.27
C ASN A 45 0.33 7.65 11.92
N ALA A 46 0.31 6.38 11.54
CA ALA A 46 1.50 5.67 11.11
C ALA A 46 2.01 6.15 9.73
N PHE A 47 1.12 6.70 8.90
CA PHE A 47 1.44 7.15 7.54
C PHE A 47 1.85 8.61 7.46
N SER A 48 1.43 9.44 8.42
CA SER A 48 1.75 10.86 8.45
C SER A 48 3.24 11.17 8.66
N THR A 49 4.02 10.19 9.12
CA THR A 49 5.47 10.32 9.30
C THR A 49 6.27 9.70 8.15
N LEU A 50 5.62 9.03 7.20
CA LEU A 50 6.31 8.37 6.10
C LEU A 50 6.85 9.38 5.11
N SER A 51 8.02 9.09 4.56
CA SER A 51 8.58 9.85 3.43
C SER A 51 8.43 9.05 2.14
N GLN A 52 8.30 9.74 1.00
CA GLN A 52 8.28 9.09 -0.30
C GLN A 52 9.53 8.20 -0.48
N GLY A 53 9.32 6.96 -0.92
CA GLY A 53 10.34 5.92 -1.03
C GLY A 53 10.49 5.02 0.21
N GLU A 54 9.84 5.33 1.33
CA GLU A 54 9.85 4.42 2.48
C GLU A 54 9.06 3.14 2.22
N ILE A 55 9.59 2.03 2.73
CA ILE A 55 8.98 0.70 2.62
C ILE A 55 8.26 0.39 3.93
N ILE A 56 7.02 -0.07 3.82
CA ILE A 56 6.22 -0.58 4.92
C ILE A 56 5.79 -2.03 4.64
N SER A 57 5.57 -2.79 5.70
CA SER A 57 4.99 -4.13 5.62
C SER A 57 3.51 -4.08 5.97
N VAL A 58 2.66 -4.39 4.99
CA VAL A 58 1.21 -4.51 5.17
C VAL A 58 0.81 -5.98 5.15
N VAL A 59 -0.24 -6.35 5.88
CA VAL A 59 -0.78 -7.70 5.88
C VAL A 59 -2.13 -7.71 5.19
N LEU A 60 -2.23 -8.56 4.17
CA LEU A 60 -3.44 -8.77 3.37
C LEU A 60 -4.49 -9.55 4.17
N PRO A 61 -5.79 -9.49 3.78
CA PRO A 61 -6.82 -10.35 4.38
C PRO A 61 -6.54 -11.85 4.28
N SER A 62 -5.70 -12.27 3.34
CA SER A 62 -5.20 -13.65 3.21
C SER A 62 -4.27 -14.06 4.36
N GLY A 63 -3.81 -13.11 5.19
CA GLY A 63 -2.76 -13.30 6.19
C GLY A 63 -1.35 -13.17 5.64
N GLU A 64 -1.21 -12.91 4.33
CA GLU A 64 0.10 -12.72 3.70
C GLU A 64 0.64 -11.32 3.98
N ALA A 65 1.88 -11.26 4.48
CA ALA A 65 2.61 -10.00 4.59
C ALA A 65 3.20 -9.62 3.23
N GLN A 66 2.98 -8.38 2.82
CA GLN A 66 3.47 -7.80 1.58
C GLN A 66 4.23 -6.52 1.92
N GLU A 67 5.48 -6.44 1.44
CA GLU A 67 6.24 -5.20 1.46
C GLU A 67 5.78 -4.30 0.31
N VAL A 68 5.54 -3.04 0.64
CA VAL A 68 5.13 -1.99 -0.32
C VAL A 68 5.88 -0.71 0.02
N LEU A 69 6.24 0.07 -1.00
CA LEU A 69 6.86 1.37 -0.83
C LEU A 69 5.87 2.49 -1.09
N LEU A 70 6.01 3.61 -0.37
CA LEU A 70 5.29 4.84 -0.65
C LEU A 70 5.85 5.44 -1.94
N THR A 71 5.18 5.19 -3.07
CA THR A 71 5.62 5.69 -4.38
C THR A 71 5.21 7.13 -4.61
N ASP A 72 4.06 7.52 -4.09
CA ASP A 72 3.51 8.87 -4.29
C ASP A 72 2.59 9.25 -3.13
N GLU A 73 2.48 10.54 -2.88
CA GLU A 73 1.62 11.11 -1.86
C GLU A 73 0.96 12.37 -2.43
N THR A 74 -0.37 12.34 -2.56
CA THR A 74 -1.16 13.49 -2.99
C THR A 74 -1.73 14.22 -1.76
N ASP A 75 -2.49 15.31 -1.96
CA ASP A 75 -3.15 16.00 -0.85
C ASP A 75 -4.12 15.10 -0.07
N ASP A 76 -4.76 14.15 -0.77
CA ASP A 76 -5.86 13.34 -0.23
C ASP A 76 -5.52 11.85 -0.08
N THR A 77 -4.46 11.34 -0.72
CA THR A 77 -4.15 9.90 -0.73
C THR A 77 -2.66 9.60 -0.58
N TRP A 78 -2.34 8.48 0.09
CA TRP A 78 -1.04 7.82 0.03
C TRP A 78 -1.10 6.67 -0.96
N ILE A 79 -0.13 6.61 -1.89
CA ILE A 79 -0.07 5.60 -2.94
C ILE A 79 1.13 4.70 -2.69
N PHE A 80 0.85 3.45 -2.34
CA PHE A 80 1.85 2.42 -2.11
C PHE A 80 1.93 1.43 -3.27
N SER A 81 3.13 0.94 -3.58
CA SER A 81 3.36 -0.02 -4.65
C SER A 81 4.25 -1.18 -4.22
N SER A 82 4.04 -2.37 -4.78
CA SER A 82 4.90 -3.54 -4.52
C SER A 82 6.21 -3.54 -5.32
N ARG A 83 6.43 -2.57 -6.21
CA ARG A 83 7.63 -2.52 -7.06
C ARG A 83 8.81 -1.88 -6.34
N THR A 84 9.70 -2.69 -5.78
CA THR A 84 11.03 -2.20 -5.37
C THR A 84 11.75 -1.62 -6.59
N ALA A 85 12.09 -0.33 -6.51
CA ALA A 85 12.87 0.38 -7.53
C ALA A 85 14.27 -0.24 -7.75
#